data_AF-A0A075NZD5-F1
#
_entry.id   AF-A0A075NZD5-F1
#
_cell.length_a   1.000
_cell.length_b   1.000
_cell.length_c   1.000
_cell.angle_alpha   90.00
_cell.angle_beta   90.00
_cell.angle_gamma   90.00
#
_symmetry.space_group_name_H-M   'P 1'
#
loop_
_entity.id
_entity.type
_entity.pdbx_description
1 polymer ?
#
loop_
_entity_poly.entity_id
_entity_poly.type
_entity_poly.pdbx_seq_one_letter_code
_entity_poly.pdbx_strand_id
1 'polypeptide(L)'
;MSATVLDIIDTAVKIGLGALISGVATYSVTKLNHEKDVEKSKQNRQRELLEEISSQAENFSTSALKYWAYMIEHVRYVERKKDAPEDLKARIDGAAKELFDKYTDLASAEGKLILIGATNAQELFRDYGDYVKEFRRKAWQGNSSLTEADLEDYRTIILSKRKAMYDELRAVYAM
;
A
#
# COMPACT_ATOMS: atom_id res chain seq x y z
N MET A 1 -50.46 37.61 48.28
CA MET A 1 -50.10 36.18 48.10
C MET A 1 -50.15 35.72 46.63
N SER A 2 -50.62 36.50 45.65
CA SER A 2 -50.64 36.06 44.23
C SER A 2 -49.32 36.28 43.47
N ALA A 3 -48.48 37.27 43.86
CA ALA A 3 -47.22 37.56 43.18
C ALA A 3 -46.19 36.41 43.30
N THR A 4 -46.13 35.75 44.46
CA THR A 4 -45.14 34.69 44.75
C THR A 4 -45.30 33.45 43.86
N VAL A 5 -46.54 33.08 43.50
CA VAL A 5 -46.79 31.92 42.61
C VAL A 5 -46.34 32.24 41.17
N LEU A 6 -46.56 33.47 40.73
CA LEU A 6 -46.14 33.94 39.41
C LEU A 6 -44.61 33.98 39.28
N ASP A 7 -43.89 34.42 40.31
CA ASP A 7 -42.42 34.44 40.34
C ASP A 7 -41.80 33.03 40.31
N ILE A 8 -42.44 32.07 40.98
CA ILE A 8 -42.02 30.65 40.95
C ILE A 8 -42.20 30.07 39.55
N ILE A 9 -43.32 30.39 38.88
CA ILE A 9 -43.59 29.94 37.51
C ILE A 9 -42.57 30.54 36.53
N ASP A 10 -42.28 31.84 36.62
CA ASP A 10 -41.27 32.50 35.77
C ASP A 10 -39.87 31.87 35.96
N THR A 11 -39.49 31.61 37.21
CA THR A 11 -38.21 30.95 37.53
C THR A 11 -38.15 29.53 36.97
N ALA A 12 -39.22 28.75 37.12
CA ALA A 12 -39.32 27.39 36.58
C ALA A 12 -39.24 27.37 35.04
N VAL A 13 -39.91 28.31 34.37
CA VAL A 13 -39.85 28.46 32.91
C VAL A 13 -38.43 28.81 32.45
N LYS A 14 -37.73 29.73 33.13
CA LYS A 14 -36.33 30.09 32.81
C LYS A 14 -35.38 28.91 32.95
N ILE A 15 -35.50 28.15 34.04
CA ILE A 15 -34.69 26.95 34.28
C ILE A 15 -35.00 25.88 33.24
N GLY A 16 -36.28 25.62 32.98
CA GLY A 16 -36.72 24.65 31.97
C GLY A 16 -36.23 25.00 30.57
N LEU A 17 -36.27 26.28 30.19
CA LEU A 17 -35.78 26.76 28.90
C LEU A 17 -34.25 26.61 28.79
N GLY A 18 -33.52 26.96 29.86
CA GLY A 18 -32.06 26.75 29.92
C GLY A 18 -31.67 25.28 29.79
N ALA A 19 -32.39 24.39 30.49
CA ALA A 19 -32.19 22.95 30.40
C ALA A 19 -32.52 22.40 29.00
N LEU A 20 -33.59 22.89 28.37
CA LEU A 20 -33.98 22.50 27.02
C LEU A 20 -32.93 22.93 25.99
N ILE A 21 -32.49 24.18 26.04
CA ILE A 21 -31.42 24.71 25.15
C ILE A 21 -30.15 23.89 25.35
N SER A 22 -29.76 23.61 26.60
CA SER A 22 -28.57 22.83 26.92
C SER A 22 -28.69 21.39 26.41
N GLY A 23 -29.86 20.76 26.53
CA GLY A 23 -30.11 19.42 26.01
C GLY A 23 -30.01 19.36 24.48
N VAL A 24 -30.63 20.30 23.77
CA VAL A 24 -30.58 20.38 22.31
C VAL A 24 -29.16 20.67 21.81
N ALA A 25 -28.46 21.61 22.46
CA ALA A 25 -27.08 21.94 22.13
C ALA A 25 -26.15 20.73 22.35
N THR A 26 -26.27 20.05 23.50
CA THR A 26 -25.48 18.86 23.81
C THR A 26 -25.75 17.74 22.80
N TYR A 27 -27.02 17.44 22.51
CA TYR A 27 -27.38 16.42 21.53
C TYR A 27 -26.77 16.71 20.14
N SER A 28 -26.85 17.97 19.71
CA SER A 28 -26.31 18.41 18.42
C SER A 28 -24.78 18.26 18.36
N VAL A 29 -24.07 18.69 19.41
CA VAL A 29 -22.61 18.57 19.51
C VAL A 29 -22.18 17.11 19.58
N THR A 30 -22.86 16.29 20.39
CA THR A 30 -22.56 14.86 20.49
C THR A 30 -22.76 14.15 19.15
N LYS A 31 -23.82 14.47 18.42
CA LYS A 31 -24.05 13.90 17.08
C LYS A 31 -22.94 14.29 16.10
N LEU A 32 -22.58 15.57 16.04
CA LEU A 32 -21.50 16.06 15.17
C LEU A 32 -20.14 15.43 15.52
N ASN A 33 -19.84 15.26 16.82
CA ASN A 33 -18.61 14.61 17.25
C ASN A 33 -18.60 13.13 16.88
N HIS A 34 -19.71 12.41 17.05
CA HIS A 34 -19.79 11.00 16.68
C HIS A 34 -19.59 10.79 15.17
N GLU A 35 -20.21 11.62 14.33
CA GLU A 35 -20.00 11.57 12.86
C GLU A 35 -18.53 11.83 12.50
N LYS A 36 -17.88 12.81 13.15
CA LYS A 36 -16.45 13.09 12.97
C LYS A 36 -15.55 11.95 13.44
N ASP A 37 -15.89 11.29 14.54
CA ASP A 37 -15.12 10.16 15.07
C ASP A 37 -15.19 8.95 14.12
N VAL A 38 -16.37 8.69 13.54
CA VAL A 38 -16.55 7.66 12.52
C VAL A 38 -15.72 7.96 11.27
N GLU A 39 -15.76 9.19 10.76
CA GLU A 39 -14.98 9.60 9.59
C GLU A 39 -13.47 9.49 9.87
N LYS A 40 -13.02 9.97 11.03
CA LYS A 40 -11.61 9.86 11.45
C LYS A 40 -11.16 8.40 11.56
N SER A 41 -12.01 7.52 12.10
CA SER A 41 -11.73 6.09 12.19
C SER A 41 -11.56 5.46 10.80
N LYS A 42 -12.43 5.80 9.85
CA LYS A 42 -12.34 5.34 8.47
C LYS A 42 -11.05 5.81 7.78
N GLN A 43 -10.70 7.09 7.92
CA GLN A 43 -9.47 7.65 7.37
C GLN A 43 -8.22 6.98 7.96
N ASN A 44 -8.19 6.77 9.28
CA ASN A 44 -7.09 6.07 9.94
C ASN A 44 -6.96 4.64 9.41
N ARG A 45 -8.07 3.91 9.28
CA ARG A 45 -8.07 2.55 8.75
C ARG A 45 -7.57 2.49 7.31
N GLN A 46 -7.94 3.46 6.48
CA GLN A 46 -7.45 3.56 5.11
C GLN A 46 -5.94 3.81 5.07
N ARG A 47 -5.41 4.68 5.94
CA ARG A 47 -3.95 4.92 6.05
C ARG A 47 -3.20 3.66 6.47
N GLU A 48 -3.69 2.94 7.48
CA GLU A 48 -3.11 1.66 7.90
C GLU A 48 -3.04 0.65 6.74
N LEU A 49 -4.12 0.54 5.95
CA LEU A 49 -4.15 -0.33 4.78
C LEU A 49 -3.12 0.10 3.72
N LEU A 50 -3.00 1.40 3.46
CA LEU A 50 -2.03 1.94 2.51
C LEU A 50 -0.57 1.71 2.97
N GLU A 51 -0.29 1.83 4.27
CA GLU A 51 1.01 1.50 4.85
C GLU A 51 1.34 0.01 4.69
N GLU A 52 0.37 -0.86 4.95
CA GLU A 52 0.52 -2.30 4.74
C GLU A 52 0.75 -2.64 3.25
N ILE A 53 -0.05 -2.06 2.35
CA ILE A 53 0.09 -2.19 0.89
C ILE A 53 1.50 -1.75 0.45
N SER A 54 1.97 -0.60 0.94
CA SER A 54 3.29 -0.07 0.63
C SER A 54 4.42 -1.00 1.07
N SER A 55 4.31 -1.56 2.28
CA SER A 55 5.27 -2.52 2.84
C SER A 55 5.31 -3.83 2.03
N GLN A 56 4.13 -4.36 1.67
CA GLN A 56 4.01 -5.55 0.83
C GLN A 56 4.62 -5.35 -0.56
N ALA A 57 4.35 -4.20 -1.18
CA ALA A 57 4.91 -3.83 -2.47
C ALA A 57 6.44 -3.70 -2.43
N GLU A 58 6.99 -3.14 -1.34
CA GLU A 58 8.43 -2.99 -1.15
C GLU A 58 9.13 -4.34 -0.96
N ASN A 59 8.51 -5.24 -0.19
CA ASN A 59 9.04 -6.60 0.02
C ASN A 59 9.16 -7.37 -1.30
N PHE A 60 8.12 -7.30 -2.14
CA PHE A 60 8.15 -7.89 -3.48
C PHE A 60 9.18 -7.20 -4.40
N SER A 61 9.23 -5.87 -4.37
CA SER A 61 10.19 -5.11 -5.20
C SER A 61 11.64 -5.40 -4.83
N THR A 62 11.92 -5.54 -3.54
CA THR A 62 13.26 -5.87 -3.04
C THR A 62 13.69 -7.26 -3.46
N SER A 63 12.80 -8.26 -3.38
CA SER A 63 13.12 -9.62 -3.82
C SER A 63 13.31 -9.70 -5.35
N ALA A 64 12.55 -8.91 -6.13
CA ALA A 64 12.72 -8.81 -7.58
C ALA A 64 14.09 -8.22 -7.95
N LEU A 65 14.50 -7.14 -7.30
CA LEU A 65 15.80 -6.50 -7.54
C LEU A 65 16.97 -7.35 -7.03
N LYS A 66 16.78 -8.11 -5.95
CA LYS A 66 17.77 -9.09 -5.47
C LYS A 66 17.98 -10.21 -6.48
N TYR A 67 16.90 -10.73 -7.06
CA TYR A 67 16.99 -11.73 -8.12
C TYR A 67 17.70 -11.17 -9.36
N TRP A 68 17.35 -9.95 -9.77
CA TRP A 68 18.05 -9.24 -10.85
C TRP A 68 19.57 -9.11 -10.58
N ALA A 69 19.96 -8.73 -9.37
CA ALA A 69 21.36 -8.53 -9.00
C ALA A 69 22.19 -9.82 -9.16
N TYR A 70 21.64 -10.98 -8.82
CA TYR A 70 22.34 -12.25 -9.00
C TYR A 70 22.31 -12.73 -10.46
N MET A 71 21.23 -12.44 -11.20
CA MET A 71 21.16 -12.77 -12.62
C MET A 71 22.16 -11.96 -13.46
N ILE A 72 22.33 -10.67 -13.17
CA ILE A 72 23.33 -9.85 -13.88
C ILE A 72 24.76 -10.25 -13.53
N GLU A 73 25.00 -10.67 -12.29
CA GLU A 73 26.27 -11.29 -11.88
C GLU A 73 26.56 -12.55 -12.72
N HIS A 74 25.58 -13.46 -12.84
CA HIS A 74 25.69 -14.68 -13.66
C HIS A 74 25.98 -14.38 -15.13
N VAL A 75 25.20 -13.50 -15.76
CA VAL A 75 25.41 -13.14 -17.16
C VAL A 75 26.80 -12.55 -17.40
N ARG A 76 27.29 -11.70 -16.49
CA ARG A 76 28.65 -11.15 -16.56
C ARG A 76 29.73 -12.22 -16.51
N TYR A 77 29.56 -13.28 -15.72
CA TYR A 77 30.51 -14.41 -15.70
C TYR A 77 30.49 -15.18 -17.02
N VAL A 78 29.29 -15.46 -17.55
CA VAL A 78 29.09 -16.17 -18.82
C VAL A 78 29.72 -15.38 -19.98
N GLU A 79 29.41 -14.08 -20.10
CA GLU A 79 29.93 -13.22 -21.17
C GLU A 79 31.46 -13.07 -21.10
N ARG A 80 32.02 -12.96 -19.89
CA ARG A 80 33.47 -12.84 -19.68
C ARG A 80 34.21 -14.18 -19.75
N LYS A 81 33.50 -15.30 -19.95
CA LYS A 81 34.06 -16.66 -19.96
C LYS A 81 34.90 -16.96 -18.71
N LYS A 82 34.40 -16.52 -17.55
CA LYS A 82 35.04 -16.74 -16.25
C LYS A 82 34.24 -17.77 -15.45
N ASP A 83 34.94 -18.51 -14.60
CA ASP A 83 34.30 -19.39 -13.63
C ASP A 83 33.51 -18.56 -12.62
N ALA A 84 32.23 -18.88 -12.48
CA ALA A 84 31.37 -18.30 -11.47
C ALA A 84 31.67 -18.91 -10.09
N PRO A 85 31.43 -18.16 -8.99
CA PRO A 85 31.47 -18.71 -7.65
C PRO A 85 30.54 -19.94 -7.52
N GLU A 86 30.99 -20.97 -6.78
CA GLU A 86 30.22 -22.21 -6.60
C GLU A 86 28.84 -21.98 -5.97
N ASP A 87 28.72 -20.95 -5.13
CA ASP A 87 27.49 -20.58 -4.42
C ASP A 87 26.53 -19.71 -5.26
N LEU A 88 26.98 -19.17 -6.40
CA LEU A 88 26.16 -18.23 -7.21
C LEU A 88 24.85 -18.88 -7.66
N LYS A 89 24.90 -20.13 -8.12
CA LYS A 89 23.70 -20.88 -8.51
C LYS A 89 22.70 -20.99 -7.36
N ALA A 90 23.18 -21.35 -6.17
CA ALA A 90 22.34 -21.46 -4.97
C ALA A 90 21.76 -20.11 -4.56
N ARG A 91 22.52 -19.01 -4.69
CA ARG A 91 22.05 -17.63 -4.44
C ARG A 91 20.93 -17.23 -5.40
N ILE A 92 21.09 -17.54 -6.69
CA ILE A 92 20.06 -17.28 -7.72
C ILE A 92 18.80 -18.09 -7.43
N ASP A 93 18.93 -19.40 -7.18
CA ASP A 93 17.79 -20.27 -6.90
C ASP A 93 17.06 -19.85 -5.62
N GLY A 94 17.81 -19.45 -4.59
CA GLY A 94 17.28 -18.88 -3.35
C GLY A 94 16.51 -17.58 -3.60
N ALA A 95 17.07 -16.64 -4.36
CA ALA A 95 16.39 -15.39 -4.72
C ALA A 95 15.17 -15.62 -5.62
N ALA A 96 15.23 -16.59 -6.53
CA ALA A 96 14.11 -16.96 -7.40
C ALA A 96 12.94 -17.55 -6.61
N LYS A 97 13.24 -18.31 -5.56
CA LYS A 97 12.25 -18.85 -4.62
C LYS A 97 11.66 -17.74 -3.75
N GLU A 98 12.52 -16.91 -3.16
CA GLU A 98 12.10 -15.76 -2.35
C GLU A 98 11.17 -14.83 -3.14
N LEU A 99 11.51 -14.51 -4.39
CA LEU A 99 10.65 -13.71 -5.27
C LEU A 99 9.29 -14.36 -5.51
N PHE A 100 9.26 -15.68 -5.73
CA PHE A 100 8.01 -16.41 -5.92
C PHE A 100 7.14 -16.39 -4.66
N ASP A 101 7.74 -16.65 -3.49
CA ASP A 101 7.04 -16.62 -2.21
C ASP A 101 6.46 -15.23 -1.94
N LYS A 102 7.21 -14.17 -2.27
CA LYS A 102 6.81 -12.77 -2.14
C LYS A 102 5.76 -12.29 -3.14
N TYR A 103 5.44 -13.07 -4.17
CA TYR A 103 4.32 -12.75 -5.06
C TYR A 103 2.98 -12.68 -4.32
N THR A 104 2.84 -13.44 -3.23
CA THR A 104 1.67 -13.39 -2.35
C THR A 104 1.49 -12.04 -1.66
N ASP A 105 2.59 -11.34 -1.33
CA ASP A 105 2.55 -9.98 -0.76
C ASP A 105 1.91 -9.01 -1.77
N LEU A 106 2.33 -9.07 -3.04
CA LEU A 106 1.78 -8.21 -4.10
C LEU A 106 0.30 -8.52 -4.39
N ALA A 107 -0.09 -9.80 -4.45
CA ALA A 107 -1.48 -10.19 -4.63
C ALA A 107 -2.38 -9.75 -3.45
N SER A 108 -1.86 -9.81 -2.23
CA SER A 108 -2.55 -9.29 -1.04
C SER A 108 -2.74 -7.78 -1.12
N ALA A 109 -1.71 -7.05 -1.56
CA ALA A 109 -1.78 -5.60 -1.77
C ALA A 109 -2.82 -5.22 -2.83
N GLU A 110 -2.86 -5.92 -3.97
CA GLU A 110 -3.91 -5.74 -4.99
C GLU A 110 -5.32 -5.91 -4.40
N GLY A 111 -5.54 -6.98 -3.63
CA GLY A 111 -6.84 -7.24 -3.00
C GLY A 111 -7.28 -6.12 -2.05
N LYS A 112 -6.35 -5.54 -1.29
CA LYS A 112 -6.62 -4.40 -0.41
C LYS A 112 -6.93 -3.13 -1.19
N LEU A 113 -6.26 -2.89 -2.32
CA LEU A 113 -6.54 -1.75 -3.20
C LEU A 113 -7.97 -1.81 -3.77
N ILE A 114 -8.45 -3.01 -4.11
CA ILE A 114 -9.85 -3.23 -4.51
C ILE A 114 -10.80 -2.85 -3.38
N LEU A 115 -10.50 -3.27 -2.14
CA LEU A 115 -11.35 -3.02 -0.97
C LEU A 115 -11.52 -1.52 -0.68
N ILE A 116 -10.50 -0.70 -0.93
CA ILE A 116 -10.54 0.76 -0.74
C ILE A 116 -10.99 1.52 -2.01
N GLY A 117 -11.33 0.81 -3.10
CA GLY A 117 -11.78 1.42 -4.35
C GLY A 117 -10.69 2.10 -5.19
N ALA A 118 -9.41 1.79 -4.93
CA ALA A 118 -8.27 2.38 -5.63
C ALA A 118 -7.93 1.59 -6.92
N THR A 119 -8.83 1.63 -7.90
CA THR A 119 -8.74 0.81 -9.13
C THR A 119 -7.48 1.12 -9.95
N ASN A 120 -7.11 2.40 -10.13
CA ASN A 120 -5.92 2.76 -10.89
C ASN A 120 -4.64 2.22 -10.23
N ALA A 121 -4.52 2.37 -8.90
CA ALA A 121 -3.40 1.81 -8.15
C ALA A 121 -3.35 0.29 -8.32
N GLN A 122 -4.50 -0.38 -8.23
CA GLN A 122 -4.60 -1.83 -8.43
C GLN A 122 -4.10 -2.26 -9.81
N GLU A 123 -4.47 -1.55 -10.88
CA GLU A 123 -4.01 -1.86 -12.25
C GLU A 123 -2.49 -1.73 -12.39
N LEU A 124 -1.88 -0.68 -11.81
CA LEU A 124 -0.43 -0.49 -11.80
C LEU A 124 0.31 -1.58 -11.02
N PHE A 125 -0.25 -2.03 -9.90
CA PHE A 125 0.28 -3.16 -9.13
C PHE A 125 0.28 -4.45 -9.97
N ARG A 126 -0.81 -4.72 -10.68
CA ARG A 126 -0.93 -5.90 -11.54
C ARG A 126 0.05 -5.86 -12.70
N ASP A 127 0.13 -4.73 -13.39
CA ASP A 127 1.07 -4.51 -14.50
C ASP A 127 2.53 -4.66 -14.03
N TYR A 128 2.86 -4.21 -12.83
CA TYR A 128 4.16 -4.43 -12.22
C TYR A 128 4.44 -5.91 -11.95
N GLY A 129 3.50 -6.63 -11.33
CA GLY A 129 3.61 -8.06 -11.04
C GLY A 129 3.77 -8.91 -12.30
N ASP A 130 2.96 -8.63 -13.33
CA ASP A 130 3.02 -9.31 -14.62
C ASP A 130 4.36 -9.08 -15.32
N TYR A 131 4.89 -7.85 -15.27
CA TYR A 131 6.20 -7.55 -15.84
C TYR A 131 7.33 -8.29 -15.11
N VAL A 132 7.32 -8.31 -13.77
CA VAL A 132 8.31 -9.03 -12.97
C VAL A 132 8.23 -10.55 -13.22
N LYS A 133 7.02 -11.08 -13.44
CA LYS A 133 6.81 -12.49 -13.81
C LYS A 133 7.41 -12.81 -15.18
N GLU A 134 7.20 -11.95 -16.19
CA GLU A 134 7.83 -12.10 -17.51
C GLU A 134 9.36 -12.00 -17.42
N PHE A 135 9.89 -11.03 -16.66
CA PHE A 135 11.31 -10.94 -16.35
C PHE A 135 11.84 -12.25 -15.77
N ARG A 136 11.23 -12.79 -14.70
CA ARG A 136 11.65 -14.06 -14.10
C ARG A 136 11.60 -15.24 -15.08
N ARG A 137 10.61 -15.27 -15.98
CA ARG A 137 10.49 -16.32 -17.00
C ARG A 137 11.63 -16.27 -18.02
N LYS A 138 12.13 -15.08 -18.34
CA LYS A 138 13.17 -14.85 -19.35
C LYS A 138 14.58 -14.89 -18.76
N ALA A 139 14.75 -14.37 -17.55
CA ALA A 139 16.04 -14.27 -16.87
C ALA A 139 16.32 -15.52 -16.03
N TRP A 140 16.67 -16.65 -16.67
CA TRP A 140 17.06 -17.88 -15.98
C TRP A 140 18.44 -18.36 -16.44
N GLN A 141 19.15 -19.13 -15.61
CA GLN A 141 20.58 -19.41 -15.77
C GLN A 141 20.99 -20.11 -17.08
N GLY A 142 20.10 -20.89 -17.70
CA GLY A 142 20.37 -21.58 -18.96
C GLY A 142 19.88 -20.83 -20.19
N ASN A 143 19.39 -19.59 -20.05
CA ASN A 143 19.11 -18.73 -21.18
C ASN A 143 20.43 -18.15 -21.73
N SER A 144 21.01 -18.79 -22.74
CA SER A 144 22.26 -18.35 -23.37
C SER A 144 22.11 -17.11 -24.25
N SER A 145 20.88 -16.68 -24.56
CA SER A 145 20.63 -15.46 -25.33
C SER A 145 20.47 -14.23 -24.45
N LEU A 146 20.52 -14.37 -23.13
CA LEU A 146 20.36 -13.27 -22.19
C LEU A 146 21.68 -12.50 -22.03
N THR A 147 21.64 -11.20 -22.28
CA THR A 147 22.80 -10.32 -22.19
C THR A 147 22.73 -9.39 -20.98
N GLU A 148 23.86 -8.76 -20.63
CA GLU A 148 23.89 -7.73 -19.59
C GLU A 148 22.95 -6.56 -19.94
N ALA A 149 22.87 -6.18 -21.22
CA ALA A 149 21.99 -5.13 -21.71
C ALA A 149 20.51 -5.47 -21.51
N ASP A 150 20.09 -6.70 -21.82
CA ASP A 150 18.70 -7.15 -21.61
C ASP A 150 18.29 -7.03 -20.14
N LEU A 151 19.20 -7.37 -19.22
CA LEU A 151 18.95 -7.28 -17.79
C LEU A 151 18.87 -5.82 -17.31
N GLU A 152 19.70 -4.92 -17.82
CA GLU A 152 19.58 -3.49 -17.50
C GLU A 152 18.28 -2.87 -18.05
N ASP A 153 17.81 -3.33 -19.21
CA ASP A 153 16.50 -2.93 -19.76
C ASP A 153 15.36 -3.41 -18.84
N TYR A 154 15.39 -4.68 -18.40
CA TYR A 154 14.45 -5.20 -17.42
C TYR A 154 14.46 -4.36 -16.13
N ARG A 155 15.63 -4.02 -15.60
CA ARG A 155 15.75 -3.20 -14.39
C ARG A 155 15.16 -1.81 -14.60
N THR A 156 15.43 -1.19 -15.73
CA THR A 156 14.91 0.15 -16.04
C THR A 156 13.39 0.16 -16.03
N ILE A 157 12.76 -0.85 -16.64
CA ILE A 157 11.30 -0.95 -16.68
C ILE A 157 10.72 -1.35 -15.32
N ILE A 158 11.37 -2.26 -14.58
CA ILE A 158 10.99 -2.60 -13.18
C ILE A 158 10.96 -1.34 -12.32
N LEU A 159 12.01 -0.52 -12.37
CA LEU A 159 12.09 0.72 -11.59
C LEU A 159 11.07 1.76 -12.04
N SER A 160 10.81 1.86 -13.35
CA SER A 160 9.78 2.75 -13.89
C SER A 160 8.38 2.38 -13.42
N LYS A 161 8.00 1.09 -13.50
CA LYS A 161 6.70 0.59 -13.03
C LYS A 161 6.56 0.72 -11.51
N ARG A 162 7.62 0.39 -10.75
CA ARG A 162 7.67 0.62 -9.31
C ARG A 162 7.41 2.08 -8.97
N LYS A 163 8.03 3.02 -9.69
CA LYS A 163 7.81 4.45 -9.48
C LYS A 163 6.35 4.83 -9.74
N ALA A 164 5.78 4.43 -10.88
CA ALA A 164 4.39 4.72 -11.22
C ALA A 164 3.41 4.20 -10.15
N MET A 165 3.64 2.98 -9.67
CA MET A 165 2.89 2.37 -8.57
C MET A 165 2.92 3.22 -7.29
N TYR A 166 4.10 3.68 -6.86
CA TYR A 166 4.22 4.52 -5.66
C TYR A 166 3.69 5.94 -5.84
N ASP A 167 3.81 6.52 -7.03
CA ASP A 167 3.24 7.83 -7.35
C ASP A 167 1.70 7.79 -7.24
N GLU A 168 1.07 6.71 -7.70
CA GLU A 168 -0.38 6.52 -7.55
C GLU A 168 -0.78 6.23 -6.09
N LEU A 169 -0.05 5.40 -5.36
CA LEU A 169 -0.30 5.20 -3.92
C LEU A 169 -0.23 6.51 -3.14
N ARG A 170 0.74 7.37 -3.47
CA ARG A 170 0.87 8.69 -2.86
C ARG A 170 -0.35 9.57 -3.17
N ALA A 171 -0.87 9.51 -4.39
CA ALA A 171 -2.09 10.23 -4.75
C ALA A 171 -3.29 9.73 -3.92
N VAL A 172 -3.46 8.41 -3.78
CA VAL A 172 -4.52 7.80 -2.96
C VAL A 172 -4.37 8.15 -1.48
N TYR A 173 -3.14 8.24 -0.96
CA TYR A 173 -2.88 8.63 0.42
C TYR A 173 -3.18 10.11 0.71
N ALA A 174 -3.06 10.97 -0.30
CA ALA A 174 -3.26 12.41 -0.17
C ALA A 174 -4.74 12.85 -0.32
N MET A 175 -5.61 11.95 -0.81
CA MET A 175 -7.07 12.16 -0.85
C MET A 175 -7.70 11.97 0.52
#